data_AF-A0AAV6A4Y5-F1
#
_entry.id   AF-A0AAV6A4Y5-F1
#
_cell.length_a   1.000
_cell.length_b   1.000
_cell.length_c   1.000
_cell.angle_alpha   90.00
_cell.angle_beta   90.00
_cell.angle_gamma   90.00
#
_symmetry.space_group_name_H-M   'P 1'
#
loop_
_entity.id
_entity.type
_entity.pdbx_description
1 polymer ?
#
loop_
_entity_poly.entity_id
_entity_poly.type
_entity_poly.pdbx_seq_one_letter_code
_entity_poly.pdbx_strand_id
1 'polypeptide(L)'
;MTKRFHISVLLALAVLALSLGSAPAQGPVYSVWLVRNSVFKDVPAGAFMPDRAYVPNSTDPMNNQVFFQLPVNVGVIKGGKDVILYDTGWKQQDYLKMTNSVNWVALPELLNRLGIQAGDVTKIVIGHGHWDHAGQLSDFPNAVLYVQKAELEGIEWALTYPNPRISAVNTSQGGCARTPACGYPPLTLQEIYGKVLSGKAVIVDGTMEIAPGVIIHPAYRAHTAGSQLLEVPTTIGKLVFGSDAYSSWEGIRDWMIANPQQTDTVQQFLAYEKCYKITGGYQNCVAAHEPLSYSDKYPITKNFWTGPNDSRLAEVALAPGERTRKP
;
A
#
# COMPACT_ATOMS: atom_id res chain seq x y z
N MET A 1 84.67 47.89 -3.97
CA MET A 1 83.72 47.04 -3.22
C MET A 1 82.49 46.77 -4.08
N THR A 2 82.50 45.67 -4.82
CA THR A 2 81.40 45.24 -5.71
C THR A 2 80.77 44.00 -5.09
N LYS A 3 79.54 44.11 -4.57
CA LYS A 3 78.78 42.95 -4.04
C LYS A 3 77.87 42.41 -5.15
N ARG A 4 78.13 41.16 -5.56
CA ARG A 4 77.21 40.34 -6.36
C ARG A 4 76.11 39.79 -5.45
N PHE A 5 74.85 39.94 -5.84
CA PHE A 5 73.74 39.20 -5.25
C PHE A 5 73.34 38.07 -6.21
N HIS A 6 73.35 36.84 -5.70
CA HIS A 6 72.77 35.67 -6.36
C HIS A 6 71.28 35.60 -5.98
N ILE A 7 70.41 35.50 -6.98
CA ILE A 7 69.00 35.20 -6.80
C ILE A 7 68.83 33.71 -7.05
N SER A 8 68.56 32.96 -5.98
CA SER A 8 68.16 31.55 -6.06
C SER A 8 66.64 31.48 -6.17
N VAL A 9 66.13 30.93 -7.28
CA VAL A 9 64.70 30.66 -7.48
C VAL A 9 64.39 29.28 -6.87
N LEU A 10 63.59 29.26 -5.80
CA LEU A 10 62.99 28.04 -5.26
C LEU A 10 61.64 27.78 -5.96
N LEU A 11 61.56 26.71 -6.75
CA LEU A 11 60.30 26.18 -7.26
C LEU A 11 59.59 25.40 -6.14
N ALA A 12 58.44 25.88 -5.68
CA ALA A 12 57.55 25.11 -4.81
C ALA A 12 56.61 24.25 -5.68
N LEU A 13 56.77 22.93 -5.65
CA LEU A 13 55.77 22.00 -6.19
C LEU A 13 54.60 21.89 -5.19
N ALA A 14 53.44 22.44 -5.56
CA ALA A 14 52.19 22.17 -4.87
C ALA A 14 51.62 20.83 -5.37
N VAL A 15 51.62 19.81 -4.52
CA VAL A 15 50.93 18.53 -4.79
C VAL A 15 49.47 18.71 -4.39
N LEU A 16 48.58 18.79 -5.39
CA LEU A 16 47.14 18.81 -5.18
C LEU A 16 46.67 17.38 -4.89
N ALA A 17 46.39 17.07 -3.62
CA ALA A 17 45.76 15.82 -3.25
C ALA A 17 44.27 15.87 -3.63
N LEU A 18 43.92 15.22 -4.75
CA LEU A 18 42.53 14.97 -5.13
C LEU A 18 41.94 13.92 -4.17
N SER A 19 41.15 14.38 -3.20
CA SER A 19 40.29 13.50 -2.43
C SER A 19 39.20 12.95 -3.36
N LEU A 20 39.32 11.68 -3.74
CA LEU A 20 38.22 10.93 -4.35
C LEU A 20 37.11 10.84 -3.30
N GLY A 21 36.15 11.76 -3.36
CA GLY A 21 34.92 11.65 -2.59
C GLY A 21 34.21 10.37 -2.99
N SER A 22 34.11 9.41 -2.07
CA SER A 22 33.22 8.28 -2.21
C SER A 22 31.81 8.82 -2.50
N ALA A 23 31.21 8.42 -3.61
CA ALA A 23 29.79 8.69 -3.85
C ALA A 23 29.01 8.25 -2.59
N PRO A 24 28.04 9.05 -2.10
CA PRO A 24 27.25 8.64 -0.95
C PRO A 24 26.67 7.26 -1.23
N ALA A 25 26.90 6.32 -0.31
CA ALA A 25 26.33 4.99 -0.40
C ALA A 25 24.83 5.14 -0.65
N GLN A 26 24.35 4.60 -1.77
CA GLN A 26 22.94 4.66 -2.10
C GLN A 26 22.18 4.00 -0.94
N GLY A 27 21.25 4.74 -0.34
CA GLY A 27 20.47 4.26 0.81
C GLY A 27 19.80 2.91 0.51
N PRO A 28 19.39 2.17 1.54
CA PRO A 28 18.77 0.86 1.36
C PRO A 28 17.57 0.95 0.41
N VAL A 29 17.53 0.06 -0.59
CA VAL A 29 16.41 -0.10 -1.52
C VAL A 29 15.82 -1.48 -1.40
N TYR A 30 14.51 -1.58 -1.60
CA TYR A 30 13.74 -2.80 -1.43
C TYR A 30 13.25 -3.34 -2.76
N SER A 31 13.15 -4.67 -2.85
CA SER A 31 12.39 -5.34 -3.90
C SER A 31 10.91 -5.30 -3.54
N VAL A 32 10.07 -5.03 -4.52
CA VAL A 32 8.63 -4.84 -4.35
C VAL A 32 7.87 -5.61 -5.43
N TRP A 33 6.89 -6.39 -4.97
CA TRP A 33 5.88 -7.02 -5.80
C TRP A 33 4.49 -6.55 -5.37
N LEU A 34 3.55 -6.60 -6.31
CA LEU A 34 2.13 -6.41 -6.03
C LEU A 34 1.37 -7.69 -6.40
N VAL A 35 0.61 -8.25 -5.48
CA VAL A 35 -0.15 -9.48 -5.70
C VAL A 35 -1.64 -9.25 -5.52
N ARG A 36 -2.43 -9.75 -6.47
CA ARG A 36 -3.90 -9.68 -6.45
C ARG A 36 -4.46 -10.90 -5.74
N ASN A 37 -4.98 -10.70 -4.54
CA ASN A 37 -5.61 -11.73 -3.72
C ASN A 37 -7.00 -12.13 -4.22
N SER A 38 -7.81 -11.16 -4.68
CA SER A 38 -9.15 -11.36 -5.23
C SER A 38 -9.57 -10.19 -6.13
N VAL A 39 -10.79 -10.22 -6.65
CA VAL A 39 -11.41 -9.12 -7.40
C VAL A 39 -12.84 -8.89 -6.93
N PHE A 40 -13.22 -7.66 -6.59
CA PHE A 40 -14.62 -7.24 -6.51
C PHE A 40 -15.18 -7.14 -7.92
N LYS A 41 -16.14 -8.01 -8.24
CA LYS A 41 -16.69 -8.13 -9.58
C LYS A 41 -17.95 -7.29 -9.74
N ASP A 42 -18.07 -6.63 -10.88
CA ASP A 42 -19.26 -5.89 -11.31
C ASP A 42 -19.65 -4.77 -10.34
N VAL A 43 -18.66 -4.02 -9.84
CA VAL A 43 -18.89 -2.90 -8.93
C VAL A 43 -19.44 -1.72 -9.74
N PRO A 44 -20.65 -1.19 -9.43
CA PRO A 44 -21.20 -0.05 -10.16
C PRO A 44 -20.23 1.13 -10.14
N ALA A 45 -19.97 1.73 -11.30
CA ALA A 45 -18.88 2.71 -11.45
C ALA A 45 -18.96 3.86 -10.42
N GLY A 46 -20.14 4.47 -10.29
CA GLY A 46 -20.38 5.55 -9.32
C GLY A 46 -20.44 5.14 -7.85
N ALA A 47 -20.55 3.84 -7.54
CA ALA A 47 -20.56 3.36 -6.15
C ALA A 47 -19.16 3.33 -5.54
N PHE A 48 -18.13 3.22 -6.37
CA PHE A 48 -16.73 3.27 -5.94
C PHE A 48 -16.04 4.55 -6.39
N MET A 49 -16.27 5.01 -7.61
CA MET A 49 -15.68 6.25 -8.14
C MET A 49 -16.82 7.20 -8.49
N PRO A 50 -17.30 8.04 -7.56
CA PRO A 50 -18.49 8.86 -7.77
C PRO A 50 -18.34 9.84 -8.94
N ASP A 51 -17.12 10.32 -9.20
CA ASP A 51 -16.78 11.16 -10.36
C ASP A 51 -16.89 10.41 -11.71
N ARG A 52 -16.97 9.07 -11.68
CA ARG A 52 -17.14 8.19 -12.84
C ARG A 52 -18.52 7.54 -12.90
N ALA A 53 -19.54 8.19 -12.31
CA ALA A 53 -20.90 7.70 -12.37
C ALA A 53 -21.36 7.50 -13.83
N TYR A 54 -21.94 6.33 -14.12
CA TYR A 54 -22.37 5.95 -15.46
C TYR A 54 -23.48 6.86 -16.00
N VAL A 55 -23.33 7.31 -17.25
CA VAL A 55 -24.33 8.08 -18.00
C VAL A 55 -24.76 7.26 -19.22
N PRO A 56 -26.06 6.89 -19.36
CA PRO A 56 -26.53 6.12 -20.50
C PRO A 56 -26.20 6.78 -21.85
N ASN A 57 -25.67 5.98 -22.77
CA ASN A 57 -25.25 6.39 -24.12
C ASN A 57 -24.10 7.40 -24.19
N SER A 58 -23.44 7.71 -23.08
CA SER A 58 -22.25 8.55 -23.14
C SER A 58 -21.11 7.83 -23.87
N THR A 59 -20.37 8.58 -24.68
CA THR A 59 -19.11 8.13 -25.30
C THR A 59 -17.89 8.60 -24.51
N ASP A 60 -18.07 9.47 -23.50
CA ASP A 60 -17.00 9.98 -22.66
C ASP A 60 -16.45 8.85 -21.77
N PRO A 61 -15.13 8.54 -21.87
CA PRO A 61 -14.47 7.55 -21.01
C PRO A 61 -14.69 7.76 -19.50
N MET A 62 -15.02 8.98 -19.08
CA MET A 62 -15.32 9.31 -17.69
C MET A 62 -16.60 8.66 -17.17
N ASN A 63 -17.60 8.40 -18.03
CA ASN A 63 -18.93 7.96 -17.58
C ASN A 63 -19.60 6.97 -18.55
N ASN A 64 -18.84 6.36 -19.47
CA ASN A 64 -19.32 5.33 -20.38
C ASN A 64 -19.18 3.89 -19.83
N GLN A 65 -18.62 3.71 -18.63
CA GLN A 65 -18.46 2.41 -18.00
C GLN A 65 -19.54 2.18 -16.95
N VAL A 66 -20.26 1.06 -17.06
CA VAL A 66 -21.31 0.70 -16.10
C VAL A 66 -20.72 0.12 -14.81
N PHE A 67 -19.72 -0.75 -14.97
CA PHE A 67 -19.12 -1.51 -13.87
C PHE A 67 -17.60 -1.50 -13.95
N PHE A 68 -16.95 -1.52 -12.79
CA PHE A 68 -15.52 -1.76 -12.64
C PHE A 68 -15.25 -3.15 -12.05
N GLN A 69 -14.05 -3.64 -12.35
CA GLN A 69 -13.44 -4.79 -11.69
C GLN A 69 -12.35 -4.25 -10.77
N LEU A 70 -12.53 -4.39 -9.46
CA LEU A 70 -11.61 -3.80 -8.49
C LEU A 70 -10.72 -4.89 -7.90
N PRO A 71 -9.41 -4.89 -8.17
CA PRO A 71 -8.51 -5.87 -7.58
C PRO A 71 -8.37 -5.64 -6.08
N VAL A 72 -8.15 -6.69 -5.28
CA VAL A 72 -7.66 -6.57 -3.90
C VAL A 72 -6.16 -6.83 -3.93
N ASN A 73 -5.37 -5.77 -3.96
CA ASN A 73 -3.92 -5.85 -4.09
C ASN A 73 -3.22 -5.79 -2.73
N VAL A 74 -2.17 -6.61 -2.58
CA VAL A 74 -1.29 -6.63 -1.41
C VAL A 74 0.14 -6.32 -1.85
N GLY A 75 0.79 -5.41 -1.13
CA GLY A 75 2.20 -5.07 -1.34
C GLY A 75 3.11 -6.11 -0.66
N VAL A 76 4.09 -6.64 -1.39
CA VAL A 76 5.10 -7.54 -0.85
C VAL A 76 6.46 -6.87 -1.01
N ILE A 77 7.10 -6.55 0.11
CA ILE A 77 8.33 -5.75 0.17
C ILE A 77 9.42 -6.57 0.82
N LYS A 78 10.59 -6.68 0.19
CA LYS A 78 11.71 -7.49 0.66
C LYS A 78 13.01 -6.68 0.66
N GLY A 79 13.72 -6.70 1.78
CA GLY A 79 15.03 -6.07 1.91
C GLY A 79 15.75 -6.46 3.19
N GLY A 80 17.06 -6.73 3.09
CA GLY A 80 17.85 -7.22 4.22
C GLY A 80 17.28 -8.51 4.80
N LYS A 81 16.95 -8.50 6.10
CA LYS A 81 16.32 -9.63 6.81
C LYS A 81 14.79 -9.58 6.80
N ASP A 82 14.20 -8.51 6.29
CA ASP A 82 12.77 -8.24 6.42
C ASP A 82 12.03 -8.63 5.14
N VAL A 83 10.94 -9.36 5.32
CA VAL A 83 9.80 -9.40 4.40
C VAL A 83 8.65 -8.68 5.08
N ILE A 84 8.12 -7.67 4.41
CA ILE A 84 7.08 -6.76 4.89
C ILE A 84 5.89 -6.89 3.95
N LEU A 85 4.70 -7.09 4.52
CA LEU A 85 3.45 -6.98 3.77
C LEU A 85 2.81 -5.62 4.05
N TYR A 86 2.24 -5.03 3.00
CA TYR A 86 1.31 -3.92 3.12
C TYR A 86 -0.08 -4.41 2.75
N ASP A 87 -0.96 -4.48 3.75
CA ASP A 87 -2.20 -5.26 3.78
C ASP A 87 -1.99 -6.78 3.66
N THR A 88 -3.08 -7.55 3.82
CA THR A 88 -3.05 -9.02 3.81
C THR A 88 -4.17 -9.65 3.01
N GLY A 89 -5.00 -8.87 2.32
CA GLY A 89 -6.19 -9.41 1.71
C GLY A 89 -7.13 -9.93 2.80
N TRP A 90 -7.78 -11.06 2.51
CA TRP A 90 -8.85 -11.60 3.34
C TRP A 90 -9.08 -13.08 3.14
N LYS A 91 -9.83 -13.73 4.05
CA LYS A 91 -10.23 -15.15 3.94
C LYS A 91 -11.65 -15.43 4.41
N GLN A 92 -12.42 -14.37 4.71
CA GLN A 92 -13.77 -14.42 5.26
C GLN A 92 -14.79 -14.77 4.15
N GLN A 93 -15.03 -16.08 3.96
CA GLN A 93 -15.81 -16.64 2.84
C GLN A 93 -17.24 -16.07 2.67
N ASP A 94 -17.89 -15.70 3.77
CA ASP A 94 -19.24 -15.11 3.68
C ASP A 94 -19.21 -13.72 3.06
N TYR A 95 -18.18 -12.92 3.36
CA TYR A 95 -18.01 -11.60 2.77
C TYR A 95 -17.57 -11.70 1.30
N LEU A 96 -16.80 -12.74 0.94
CA LEU A 96 -16.43 -13.02 -0.46
C LEU A 96 -17.69 -13.17 -1.32
N LYS A 97 -18.66 -13.94 -0.85
CA LYS A 97 -19.96 -14.10 -1.53
C LYS A 97 -20.78 -12.82 -1.53
N MET A 98 -20.88 -12.13 -0.38
CA MET A 98 -21.69 -10.92 -0.21
C MET A 98 -21.28 -9.78 -1.16
N THR A 99 -19.99 -9.67 -1.44
CA THR A 99 -19.40 -8.60 -2.28
C THR A 99 -19.21 -9.01 -3.74
N ASN A 100 -19.73 -10.17 -4.14
CA ASN A 100 -19.52 -10.73 -5.48
C ASN A 100 -18.03 -10.85 -5.83
N SER A 101 -17.20 -11.22 -4.86
CA SER A 101 -15.76 -11.35 -5.06
C SER A 101 -15.40 -12.66 -5.73
N VAL A 102 -14.48 -12.60 -6.68
CA VAL A 102 -14.03 -13.75 -7.49
C VAL A 102 -12.52 -13.87 -7.45
N ASN A 103 -12.02 -14.98 -8.01
CA ASN A 103 -10.59 -15.24 -8.22
C ASN A 103 -9.76 -15.17 -6.92
N TRP A 104 -10.39 -15.51 -5.79
CA TRP A 104 -9.73 -15.50 -4.50
C TRP A 104 -8.65 -16.58 -4.43
N VAL A 105 -7.47 -16.21 -3.94
CA VAL A 105 -6.35 -17.12 -3.65
C VAL A 105 -5.74 -16.71 -2.32
N ALA A 106 -5.57 -17.65 -1.40
CA ALA A 106 -4.94 -17.39 -0.11
C ALA A 106 -3.56 -16.72 -0.30
N LEU A 107 -3.31 -15.61 0.41
CA LEU A 107 -2.06 -14.86 0.26
C LEU A 107 -0.77 -15.71 0.44
N PRO A 108 -0.68 -16.68 1.38
CA PRO A 108 0.47 -17.59 1.45
C PRO A 108 0.76 -18.35 0.16
N GLU A 109 -0.27 -18.75 -0.60
CA GLU A 109 -0.10 -19.43 -1.89
C GLU A 109 0.50 -18.48 -2.93
N LEU A 110 0.10 -17.21 -2.94
CA LEU A 110 0.67 -16.19 -3.82
C LEU A 110 2.12 -15.88 -3.46
N LEU A 111 2.45 -15.78 -2.16
CA LEU A 111 3.84 -15.58 -1.72
C LEU A 111 4.76 -16.74 -2.12
N ASN A 112 4.26 -17.98 -2.10
CA ASN A 112 5.02 -19.14 -2.56
C ASN A 112 5.43 -19.00 -4.04
N ARG A 113 4.62 -18.33 -4.88
CA ARG A 113 4.98 -18.03 -6.29
C ARG A 113 6.13 -17.02 -6.41
N LEU A 114 6.39 -16.24 -5.38
CA LEU A 114 7.55 -15.36 -5.25
C LEU A 114 8.73 -16.03 -4.54
N GLY A 115 8.59 -17.30 -4.13
CA GLY A 115 9.58 -18.01 -3.34
C GLY A 115 9.68 -17.52 -1.89
N ILE A 116 8.61 -16.95 -1.36
CA ILE A 116 8.49 -16.44 0.01
C ILE A 116 7.53 -17.34 0.77
N GLN A 117 7.97 -17.92 1.89
CA GLN A 117 7.12 -18.68 2.78
C GLN A 117 6.39 -17.75 3.75
N ALA A 118 5.21 -18.15 4.25
CA ALA A 118 4.47 -17.36 5.24
C ALA A 118 5.28 -17.10 6.52
N GLY A 119 6.17 -18.03 6.90
CA GLY A 119 7.09 -17.87 8.04
C GLY A 119 8.20 -16.86 7.81
N ASP A 120 8.49 -16.47 6.56
CA ASP A 120 9.52 -15.47 6.24
C ASP A 120 9.02 -14.04 6.49
N VAL A 121 7.69 -13.85 6.56
CA VAL A 121 7.09 -12.54 6.80
C VAL A 121 7.37 -12.08 8.22
N THR A 122 8.09 -10.96 8.33
CA THR A 122 8.54 -10.37 9.59
C THR A 122 7.65 -9.25 10.09
N LYS A 123 7.00 -8.52 9.17
CA LYS A 123 6.21 -7.33 9.47
C LYS A 123 4.97 -7.28 8.58
N ILE A 124 3.87 -6.82 9.12
CA ILE A 124 2.65 -6.49 8.37
C ILE A 124 2.27 -5.07 8.76
N VAL A 125 2.10 -4.19 7.78
CA VAL A 125 1.46 -2.88 7.96
C VAL A 125 0.09 -2.99 7.31
N ILE A 126 -0.98 -2.73 8.04
CA ILE A 126 -2.30 -2.59 7.42
C ILE A 126 -2.56 -1.11 7.16
N GLY A 127 -3.07 -0.76 5.98
CA GLY A 127 -3.54 0.59 5.70
C GLY A 127 -4.66 0.99 6.65
N HIS A 128 -5.59 0.06 6.91
CA HIS A 128 -6.67 0.16 7.89
C HIS A 128 -7.25 -1.23 8.21
N GLY A 129 -8.23 -1.29 9.10
CA GLY A 129 -8.78 -2.53 9.67
C GLY A 129 -9.93 -3.17 8.90
N HIS A 130 -10.26 -2.75 7.66
CA HIS A 130 -11.35 -3.40 6.93
C HIS A 130 -10.98 -4.83 6.49
N TRP A 131 -12.02 -5.62 6.26
CA TRP A 131 -11.93 -7.06 6.04
C TRP A 131 -11.01 -7.45 4.89
N ASP A 132 -11.01 -6.74 3.78
CA ASP A 132 -10.19 -6.95 2.58
C ASP A 132 -8.72 -6.55 2.73
N HIS A 133 -8.34 -5.95 3.85
CA HIS A 133 -6.97 -5.51 4.13
C HIS A 133 -6.36 -6.25 5.32
N ALA A 134 -7.17 -6.52 6.35
CA ALA A 134 -6.73 -7.12 7.61
C ALA A 134 -7.22 -8.57 7.80
N GLY A 135 -7.68 -9.23 6.74
CA GLY A 135 -8.39 -10.50 6.87
C GLY A 135 -7.50 -11.75 6.91
N GLN A 136 -6.18 -11.68 6.65
CA GLN A 136 -5.27 -12.86 6.69
C GLN A 136 -4.06 -12.71 7.64
N LEU A 137 -4.16 -11.89 8.70
CA LEU A 137 -3.03 -11.59 9.59
C LEU A 137 -2.43 -12.82 10.29
N SER A 138 -3.27 -13.77 10.70
CA SER A 138 -2.90 -14.99 11.43
C SER A 138 -2.19 -16.03 10.56
N ASP A 139 -2.29 -15.92 9.23
CA ASP A 139 -1.61 -16.82 8.30
C ASP A 139 -0.08 -16.58 8.29
N PHE A 140 0.39 -15.48 8.90
CA PHE A 140 1.79 -15.09 9.01
C PHE A 140 2.26 -15.14 10.47
N PRO A 141 2.67 -16.31 10.98
CA PRO A 141 2.86 -16.53 12.41
C PRO A 141 4.00 -15.71 13.03
N ASN A 142 5.04 -15.38 12.25
CA ASN A 142 6.22 -14.65 12.71
C ASN A 142 6.07 -13.13 12.60
N ALA A 143 5.08 -12.66 11.86
CA ALA A 143 4.94 -11.25 11.54
C ALA A 143 4.39 -10.45 12.72
N VAL A 144 5.02 -9.29 12.98
CA VAL A 144 4.51 -8.24 13.85
C VAL A 144 3.60 -7.31 13.06
N LEU A 145 2.37 -7.11 13.52
CA LEU A 145 1.41 -6.17 12.97
C LEU A 145 1.75 -4.72 13.37
N TYR A 146 1.67 -3.77 12.45
CA TYR A 146 1.74 -2.34 12.71
C TYR A 146 0.39 -1.72 12.36
N VAL A 147 -0.28 -1.14 13.35
CA VAL A 147 -1.62 -0.55 13.24
C VAL A 147 -1.68 0.75 14.02
N GLN A 148 -2.35 1.78 13.48
CA GLN A 148 -2.51 3.05 14.19
C GLN A 148 -3.40 2.89 15.43
N LYS A 149 -3.05 3.59 16.50
CA LYS A 149 -3.89 3.75 17.68
C LYS A 149 -5.29 4.26 17.32
N ALA A 150 -5.35 5.28 16.45
CA ALA A 150 -6.60 5.86 15.98
C ALA A 150 -7.49 4.86 15.21
N GLU A 151 -6.90 3.82 14.60
CA GLU A 151 -7.66 2.79 13.91
C GLU A 151 -8.36 1.86 14.92
N LEU A 152 -7.64 1.45 15.96
CA LEU A 152 -8.20 0.66 17.05
C LEU A 152 -9.29 1.43 17.80
N GLU A 153 -9.08 2.72 18.08
CA GLU A 153 -10.10 3.58 18.68
C GLU A 153 -11.34 3.71 17.79
N GLY A 154 -11.16 3.84 16.47
CA GLY A 154 -12.25 3.86 15.51
C GLY A 154 -13.04 2.55 15.45
N ILE A 155 -12.34 1.42 15.52
CA ILE A 155 -12.95 0.08 15.60
C ILE A 155 -13.77 -0.06 16.88
N GLU A 156 -13.21 0.29 18.04
CA GLU A 156 -13.90 0.20 19.33
C GLU A 156 -15.14 1.09 19.38
N TRP A 157 -15.03 2.31 18.85
CA TRP A 157 -16.18 3.20 18.70
C TRP A 157 -17.26 2.58 17.82
N ALA A 158 -16.90 2.05 16.65
CA ALA A 158 -17.85 1.44 15.72
C ALA A 158 -18.54 0.20 16.30
N LEU A 159 -17.85 -0.56 17.16
CA LEU A 159 -18.38 -1.75 17.83
C LEU A 159 -19.37 -1.42 18.95
N THR A 160 -19.15 -0.31 19.64
CA THR A 160 -19.91 0.06 20.84
C THR A 160 -20.97 1.13 20.59
N TYR A 161 -21.06 1.65 19.36
CA TYR A 161 -22.02 2.69 19.03
C TYR A 161 -23.47 2.19 19.22
N PRO A 162 -24.32 2.90 19.97
CA PRO A 162 -25.60 2.37 20.43
C PRO A 162 -26.69 2.36 19.36
N ASN A 163 -26.54 3.11 18.27
CA ASN A 163 -27.54 3.15 17.22
C ASN A 163 -27.28 2.03 16.21
N PRO A 164 -28.18 1.03 16.07
CA PRO A 164 -27.96 -0.12 15.20
C PRO A 164 -27.91 0.21 13.71
N ARG A 165 -28.25 1.45 13.30
CA ARG A 165 -28.07 1.94 11.93
C ARG A 165 -26.61 2.26 11.59
N ILE A 166 -25.75 2.42 12.59
CA ILE A 166 -24.30 2.56 12.44
C ILE A 166 -23.69 1.35 13.12
N SER A 167 -23.21 0.39 12.33
CA SER A 167 -22.73 -0.89 12.82
C SER A 167 -21.36 -1.21 12.23
N ALA A 168 -20.44 -1.66 13.07
CA ALA A 168 -19.15 -2.25 12.70
C ALA A 168 -19.29 -3.42 11.71
N VAL A 169 -20.38 -4.17 11.86
CA VAL A 169 -20.67 -5.39 11.09
C VAL A 169 -21.92 -5.17 10.28
N ASN A 170 -21.81 -5.28 8.95
CA ASN A 170 -22.97 -5.32 8.05
C ASN A 170 -22.81 -6.48 7.07
N THR A 171 -23.74 -7.42 7.15
CA THR A 171 -23.79 -8.61 6.29
C THR A 171 -24.91 -8.54 5.24
N SER A 172 -25.56 -7.39 5.07
CA SER A 172 -26.59 -7.20 4.03
C SER A 172 -25.99 -7.15 2.63
N GLN A 173 -26.78 -7.54 1.62
CA GLN A 173 -26.37 -7.54 0.22
C GLN A 173 -25.98 -6.13 -0.24
N GLY A 174 -24.78 -5.98 -0.81
CA GLY A 174 -24.16 -4.68 -1.12
C GLY A 174 -23.15 -4.18 -0.06
N GLY A 175 -23.02 -4.88 1.07
CA GLY A 175 -21.94 -4.71 2.04
C GLY A 175 -21.89 -3.34 2.74
N CYS A 176 -20.66 -2.91 3.05
CA CYS A 176 -20.34 -1.72 3.84
C CYS A 176 -20.39 -0.39 3.08
N ALA A 177 -20.96 -0.35 1.87
CA ALA A 177 -20.89 0.76 0.91
C ALA A 177 -21.46 2.13 1.38
N ARG A 178 -21.82 2.29 2.66
CA ARG A 178 -22.49 3.48 3.20
C ARG A 178 -21.75 4.13 4.37
N THR A 179 -20.74 3.50 4.97
CA THR A 179 -19.99 4.12 6.09
C THR A 179 -18.63 3.45 6.34
N PRO A 180 -17.56 4.23 6.62
CA PRO A 180 -16.28 3.68 7.06
C PRO A 180 -16.33 3.07 8.47
N ALA A 181 -17.42 3.31 9.21
CA ALA A 181 -17.71 2.64 10.48
C ALA A 181 -18.07 1.16 10.29
N CYS A 182 -18.35 0.74 9.05
CA CYS A 182 -18.55 -0.66 8.70
C CYS A 182 -17.28 -1.22 8.07
N GLY A 183 -17.05 -2.51 8.26
CA GLY A 183 -15.94 -3.22 7.63
C GLY A 183 -15.17 -4.10 8.60
N TYR A 184 -15.71 -4.32 9.80
CA TYR A 184 -15.02 -5.01 10.88
C TYR A 184 -15.78 -6.28 11.30
N PRO A 185 -15.95 -7.27 10.41
CA PRO A 185 -16.60 -8.52 10.79
C PRO A 185 -15.85 -9.23 11.91
N PRO A 186 -16.53 -10.08 12.70
CA PRO A 186 -15.94 -10.75 13.85
C PRO A 186 -14.63 -11.48 13.54
N LEU A 187 -14.54 -12.16 12.39
CA LEU A 187 -13.31 -12.85 11.99
C LEU A 187 -12.15 -11.88 11.71
N THR A 188 -12.38 -10.75 11.05
CA THR A 188 -11.34 -9.72 10.83
C THR A 188 -10.90 -9.10 12.16
N LEU A 189 -11.84 -8.87 13.09
CA LEU A 189 -11.49 -8.39 14.43
C LEU A 189 -10.63 -9.41 15.19
N GLN A 190 -10.91 -10.71 15.05
CA GLN A 190 -10.07 -11.77 15.62
C GLN A 190 -8.67 -11.77 15.00
N GLU A 191 -8.52 -11.47 13.70
CA GLU A 191 -7.21 -11.31 13.07
C GLU A 191 -6.41 -10.17 13.72
N ILE A 192 -7.02 -8.98 13.85
CA ILE A 192 -6.38 -7.77 14.39
C ILE A 192 -6.11 -7.93 15.89
N TYR A 193 -7.15 -8.15 16.70
CA TYR A 193 -7.01 -8.27 18.15
C TYR A 193 -6.27 -9.55 18.54
N GLY A 194 -6.29 -10.61 17.73
CA GLY A 194 -5.46 -11.78 17.95
C GLY A 194 -3.96 -11.45 17.93
N LYS A 195 -3.51 -10.59 17.01
CA LYS A 195 -2.13 -10.07 17.00
C LYS A 195 -1.85 -9.16 18.19
N VAL A 196 -2.77 -8.26 18.53
CA VAL A 196 -2.63 -7.35 19.69
C VAL A 196 -2.51 -8.13 21.00
N LEU A 197 -3.47 -9.00 21.29
CA LEU A 197 -3.56 -9.75 22.54
C LEU A 197 -2.44 -10.80 22.69
N SER A 198 -1.89 -11.30 21.58
CA SER A 198 -0.73 -12.22 21.61
C SER A 198 0.62 -11.51 21.69
N GLY A 199 0.65 -10.18 21.81
CA GLY A 199 1.89 -9.39 21.84
C GLY A 199 2.63 -9.36 20.50
N LYS A 200 1.94 -9.64 19.38
CA LYS A 200 2.47 -9.61 18.01
C LYS A 200 1.96 -8.39 17.24
N ALA A 201 1.78 -7.26 17.93
CA ALA A 201 1.44 -5.98 17.33
C ALA A 201 2.25 -4.84 17.95
N VAL A 202 2.54 -3.83 17.14
CA VAL A 202 3.02 -2.51 17.52
C VAL A 202 1.90 -1.53 17.24
N ILE A 203 1.46 -0.82 18.29
CA ILE A 203 0.48 0.25 18.16
C ILE A 203 1.23 1.53 17.81
N VAL A 204 1.03 2.00 16.59
CA VAL A 204 1.66 3.20 16.04
C VAL A 204 0.83 4.42 16.43
N ASP A 205 1.49 5.52 16.79
CA ASP A 205 0.85 6.81 17.00
C ASP A 205 1.58 7.87 16.19
N GLY A 206 1.16 8.03 14.94
CA GLY A 206 1.74 8.98 14.00
C GLY A 206 2.73 8.33 13.04
N THR A 207 3.83 9.04 12.78
CA THR A 207 4.89 8.59 11.85
C THR A 207 5.87 7.66 12.55
N MET A 208 6.25 6.57 11.89
CA MET A 208 7.20 5.60 12.45
C MET A 208 8.06 4.96 11.37
N GLU A 209 9.38 4.94 11.56
CA GLU A 209 10.29 4.15 10.73
C GLU A 209 10.35 2.71 11.25
N ILE A 210 10.07 1.72 10.40
CA ILE A 210 9.93 0.31 10.78
C ILE A 210 11.05 -0.58 10.24
N ALA A 211 11.78 -0.08 9.25
CA ALA A 211 13.01 -0.63 8.69
C ALA A 211 13.77 0.52 8.02
N PRO A 212 15.07 0.40 7.72
CA PRO A 212 15.86 1.50 7.14
C PRO A 212 15.20 2.18 5.92
N GLY A 213 14.72 3.41 6.11
CA GLY A 213 14.00 4.21 5.12
C GLY A 213 12.55 3.81 4.86
N VAL A 214 12.03 2.75 5.47
CA VAL A 214 10.62 2.32 5.37
C VAL A 214 9.80 2.98 6.46
N ILE A 215 8.93 3.91 6.07
CA ILE A 215 8.29 4.85 6.98
C ILE A 215 6.77 4.75 6.86
N ILE A 216 6.11 4.53 7.99
CA ILE A 216 4.67 4.67 8.15
C ILE A 216 4.34 6.15 8.29
N HIS A 217 3.34 6.62 7.56
CA HIS A 217 2.78 7.96 7.69
C HIS A 217 1.30 7.89 8.05
N PRO A 218 0.81 8.66 9.04
CA PRO A 218 -0.61 8.67 9.33
C PRO A 218 -1.38 9.37 8.21
N ALA A 219 -2.56 8.85 7.88
CA ALA A 219 -3.58 9.44 7.01
C ALA A 219 -4.91 9.49 7.78
N TYR A 220 -4.87 10.10 8.96
CA TYR A 220 -6.01 10.12 9.88
C TYR A 220 -7.27 10.63 9.23
N ARG A 221 -8.36 9.89 9.44
CA ARG A 221 -9.70 10.22 8.95
C ARG A 221 -9.80 10.36 7.42
N ALA A 222 -8.83 9.82 6.67
CA ALA A 222 -8.97 9.69 5.22
C ALA A 222 -10.09 8.67 4.94
N HIS A 223 -9.75 7.39 4.79
CA HIS A 223 -10.75 6.34 4.62
C HIS A 223 -11.40 5.97 5.96
N THR A 224 -10.57 5.55 6.92
CA THR A 224 -10.95 5.22 8.30
C THR A 224 -10.32 6.20 9.30
N ALA A 225 -10.70 6.07 10.57
CA ALA A 225 -10.18 6.91 11.65
C ALA A 225 -8.64 6.91 11.72
N GLY A 226 -8.00 5.76 11.53
CA GLY A 226 -6.56 5.59 11.62
C GLY A 226 -5.92 5.03 10.36
N SER A 227 -6.40 5.40 9.17
CA SER A 227 -5.70 5.02 7.93
C SER A 227 -4.24 5.46 7.97
N GLN A 228 -3.35 4.69 7.36
CA GLN A 228 -1.92 5.01 7.25
C GLN A 228 -1.36 4.64 5.88
N LEU A 229 -0.28 5.31 5.49
CA LEU A 229 0.47 5.07 4.26
C LEU A 229 1.81 4.43 4.59
N LEU A 230 2.40 3.70 3.63
CA LEU A 230 3.75 3.14 3.77
C LEU A 230 4.68 3.65 2.67
N GLU A 231 5.69 4.41 3.05
CA GLU A 231 6.79 4.84 2.18
C GLU A 231 7.87 3.74 2.11
N VAL A 232 8.29 3.38 0.90
CA VAL A 232 9.30 2.35 0.65
C VAL A 232 10.32 2.87 -0.37
N PRO A 233 11.63 2.93 -0.04
CA PRO A 233 12.67 3.29 -1.00
C PRO A 233 12.94 2.11 -1.95
N THR A 234 12.94 2.38 -3.26
CA THR A 234 13.17 1.34 -4.29
C THR A 234 14.12 1.84 -5.38
N THR A 235 14.46 0.97 -6.33
CA THR A 235 15.29 1.31 -7.48
C THR A 235 14.61 2.25 -8.49
N ILE A 236 13.30 2.45 -8.39
CA ILE A 236 12.53 3.40 -9.23
C ILE A 236 12.10 4.64 -8.46
N GLY A 237 12.78 4.94 -7.35
CA GLY A 237 12.43 6.01 -6.42
C GLY A 237 11.59 5.51 -5.25
N LYS A 238 11.05 6.44 -4.46
CA LYS A 238 10.16 6.09 -3.34
C LYS A 238 8.81 5.65 -3.89
N LEU A 239 8.30 4.54 -3.40
CA LEU A 239 6.90 4.14 -3.52
C LEU A 239 6.16 4.57 -2.25
N VAL A 240 4.88 4.91 -2.38
CA VAL A 240 4.00 5.07 -1.23
C VAL A 240 2.74 4.26 -1.45
N PHE A 241 2.50 3.28 -0.58
CA PHE A 241 1.28 2.49 -0.58
C PHE A 241 0.20 3.22 0.21
N GLY A 242 -1.00 3.32 -0.36
CA GLY A 242 -2.10 4.09 0.22
C GLY A 242 -3.24 3.29 0.79
N SER A 243 -3.33 2.00 0.45
CA SER A 243 -4.53 1.21 0.74
C SER A 243 -5.77 1.98 0.24
N ASP A 244 -6.79 2.12 1.08
CA ASP A 244 -7.97 2.94 0.76
C ASP A 244 -7.86 4.43 1.08
N ALA A 245 -6.78 4.89 1.72
CA ALA A 245 -6.51 6.33 1.76
C ALA A 245 -6.37 6.89 0.34
N TYR A 246 -6.00 6.05 -0.63
CA TYR A 246 -6.27 6.26 -2.05
C TYR A 246 -6.49 4.95 -2.80
N SER A 247 -7.76 4.50 -2.83
CA SER A 247 -8.15 3.24 -3.46
C SER A 247 -7.92 3.16 -4.98
N SER A 248 -7.75 4.30 -5.67
CA SER A 248 -7.45 4.35 -7.11
C SER A 248 -6.32 5.32 -7.43
N TRP A 249 -5.41 4.87 -8.28
CA TRP A 249 -4.35 5.67 -8.85
C TRP A 249 -4.86 6.70 -9.85
N GLU A 250 -5.79 6.33 -10.73
CA GLU A 250 -6.42 7.29 -11.63
C GLU A 250 -7.13 8.38 -10.84
N GLY A 251 -7.86 7.98 -9.77
CA GLY A 251 -8.56 8.93 -8.90
C GLY A 251 -7.64 9.99 -8.34
N ILE A 252 -6.52 9.61 -7.72
CA ILE A 252 -5.60 10.59 -7.14
C ILE A 252 -4.80 11.40 -8.16
N ARG A 253 -4.48 10.80 -9.31
CA ARG A 253 -3.80 11.50 -10.41
C ARG A 253 -4.66 12.66 -10.91
N ASP A 254 -5.96 12.41 -11.01
CA ASP A 254 -6.92 13.34 -11.60
C ASP A 254 -7.70 14.14 -10.54
N TRP A 255 -7.30 14.06 -9.26
CA TRP A 255 -7.93 14.76 -8.12
C TRP A 255 -9.43 14.46 -7.94
N MET A 256 -9.82 13.21 -8.20
CA MET A 256 -11.16 12.67 -7.97
C MET A 256 -11.26 12.01 -6.59
N ILE A 257 -12.49 11.80 -6.13
CA ILE A 257 -12.73 11.04 -4.91
C ILE A 257 -12.36 9.58 -5.16
N ALA A 258 -11.39 9.05 -4.41
CA ALA A 258 -10.92 7.67 -4.59
C ALA A 258 -11.99 6.63 -4.25
N ASN A 259 -12.72 6.84 -3.14
CA ASN A 259 -13.93 6.09 -2.81
C ASN A 259 -14.85 6.90 -1.87
N PRO A 260 -16.19 6.69 -1.91
CA PRO A 260 -17.14 7.44 -1.08
C PRO A 260 -17.23 6.94 0.37
N GLN A 261 -16.68 5.75 0.68
CA GLN A 261 -16.67 5.16 2.02
C GLN A 261 -15.53 5.78 2.87
N GLN A 262 -15.52 7.10 3.01
CA GLN A 262 -14.47 7.84 3.69
C GLN A 262 -14.97 8.60 4.93
N THR A 263 -14.05 9.00 5.80
CA THR A 263 -14.37 9.75 7.02
C THR A 263 -14.35 11.26 6.79
N ASP A 264 -13.39 11.77 6.03
CA ASP A 264 -13.22 13.20 5.74
C ASP A 264 -12.54 13.38 4.38
N THR A 265 -13.27 13.95 3.41
CA THR A 265 -12.77 14.15 2.05
C THR A 265 -11.55 15.06 1.97
N VAL A 266 -11.44 16.07 2.85
CA VAL A 266 -10.25 16.92 2.88
C VAL A 266 -9.04 16.11 3.33
N GLN A 267 -9.19 15.26 4.34
CA GLN A 267 -8.11 14.38 4.81
C GLN A 267 -7.68 13.36 3.75
N GLN A 268 -8.64 12.83 2.98
CA GLN A 268 -8.33 11.95 1.85
C GLN A 268 -7.45 12.67 0.81
N PHE A 269 -7.80 13.89 0.43
CA PHE A 269 -7.02 14.69 -0.52
C PHE A 269 -5.64 15.09 0.03
N LEU A 270 -5.52 15.33 1.34
CA LEU A 270 -4.23 15.54 2.00
C LEU A 270 -3.35 14.28 1.98
N ALA A 271 -3.93 13.08 2.01
CA ALA A 271 -3.19 11.84 1.79
C ALA A 271 -2.65 11.74 0.36
N TYR A 272 -3.40 12.22 -0.64
CA TYR A 272 -2.94 12.29 -2.04
C TYR A 272 -1.75 13.25 -2.16
N GLU A 273 -1.88 14.44 -1.59
CA GLU A 273 -0.82 15.45 -1.58
C GLU A 273 0.43 14.93 -0.86
N LYS A 274 0.26 14.19 0.24
CA LYS A 274 1.37 13.55 0.94
C LYS A 274 2.10 12.55 0.05
N CYS A 275 1.38 11.69 -0.67
CA CYS A 275 2.01 10.78 -1.62
C CYS A 275 2.79 11.58 -2.68
N TYR A 276 2.15 12.56 -3.32
CA TYR A 276 2.78 13.41 -4.34
C TYR A 276 4.09 14.06 -3.85
N LYS A 277 4.09 14.63 -2.65
CA LYS A 277 5.26 15.28 -2.04
C LYS A 277 6.40 14.30 -1.79
N ILE A 278 6.10 13.07 -1.37
CA ILE A 278 7.12 12.04 -1.08
C ILE A 278 7.73 11.48 -2.37
N THR A 279 6.90 11.23 -3.38
CA THR A 279 7.31 10.55 -4.62
C THR A 279 7.76 11.49 -5.73
N GLY A 280 7.45 12.79 -5.62
CA GLY A 280 7.65 13.77 -6.70
C GLY A 280 6.63 13.65 -7.84
N GLY A 281 5.52 12.94 -7.62
CA GLY A 281 4.46 12.72 -8.62
C GLY A 281 3.67 11.43 -8.39
N TYR A 282 2.48 11.30 -8.97
CA TYR A 282 1.58 10.17 -8.65
C TYR A 282 2.00 8.81 -9.20
N GLN A 283 3.02 8.73 -10.07
CA GLN A 283 3.43 7.47 -10.73
C GLN A 283 3.81 6.35 -9.75
N ASN A 284 4.31 6.72 -8.56
CA ASN A 284 4.76 5.78 -7.54
C ASN A 284 3.79 5.70 -6.34
N CYS A 285 2.58 6.24 -6.48
CA CYS A 285 1.50 6.07 -5.50
C CYS A 285 0.76 4.76 -5.78
N VAL A 286 0.89 3.79 -4.88
CA VAL A 286 0.32 2.44 -5.05
C VAL A 286 -1.05 2.35 -4.39
N ALA A 287 -2.09 2.28 -5.22
CA ALA A 287 -3.48 2.13 -4.80
C ALA A 287 -3.89 0.64 -4.62
N ALA A 288 -4.78 0.36 -3.67
CA ALA A 288 -5.26 -1.00 -3.40
C ALA A 288 -6.18 -1.56 -4.48
N HIS A 289 -7.08 -0.73 -5.01
CA HIS A 289 -8.21 -1.15 -5.86
C HIS A 289 -8.20 -0.50 -7.24
N GLU A 290 -7.02 -0.22 -7.78
CA GLU A 290 -6.87 0.45 -9.08
C GLU A 290 -7.38 -0.45 -10.24
N PRO A 291 -8.46 -0.07 -10.96
CA PRO A 291 -9.01 -0.88 -12.05
C PRO A 291 -8.03 -1.16 -13.19
N LEU A 292 -7.08 -0.26 -13.43
CA LEU A 292 -6.04 -0.42 -14.46
C LEU A 292 -4.90 -1.35 -14.04
N SER A 293 -4.91 -1.90 -12.82
CA SER A 293 -3.92 -2.88 -12.39
C SER A 293 -3.81 -4.04 -13.36
N TYR A 294 -2.57 -4.42 -13.64
CA TYR A 294 -2.25 -5.51 -14.56
C TYR A 294 -2.71 -5.22 -15.99
N SER A 295 -2.50 -3.98 -16.43
CA SER A 295 -2.71 -3.51 -17.80
C SER A 295 -1.59 -2.56 -18.22
N ASP A 296 -1.48 -2.30 -19.53
CA ASP A 296 -0.50 -1.35 -20.07
C ASP A 296 -0.73 0.10 -19.64
N LYS A 297 -1.89 0.40 -19.05
CA LYS A 297 -2.26 1.76 -18.61
C LYS A 297 -1.83 2.09 -17.18
N TYR A 298 -1.38 1.10 -16.39
CA TYR A 298 -0.86 1.35 -15.04
C TYR A 298 0.61 0.92 -14.93
N PRO A 299 1.56 1.87 -15.10
CA PRO A 299 2.98 1.54 -15.29
C PRO A 299 3.61 0.71 -14.18
N ILE A 300 3.16 0.87 -12.93
CA ILE A 300 3.74 0.18 -11.78
C ILE A 300 3.50 -1.33 -11.81
N THR A 301 2.44 -1.78 -12.48
CA THR A 301 2.10 -3.21 -12.61
C THR A 301 2.35 -3.76 -14.01
N LYS A 302 3.03 -3.02 -14.89
CA LYS A 302 3.26 -3.44 -16.29
C LYS A 302 3.99 -4.79 -16.42
N ASN A 303 4.86 -5.12 -15.46
CA ASN A 303 5.63 -6.36 -15.45
C ASN A 303 4.89 -7.46 -14.69
N PHE A 304 3.67 -7.78 -15.13
CA PHE A 304 2.84 -8.79 -14.48
C PHE A 304 2.82 -10.14 -15.18
N TRP A 305 2.32 -11.15 -14.44
CA TRP A 305 2.00 -12.47 -14.95
C TRP A 305 0.79 -13.05 -14.22
N THR A 306 0.24 -14.13 -14.78
CA THR A 306 -0.92 -14.84 -14.24
C THR A 306 -0.47 -15.91 -13.23
N GLY A 307 -1.10 -15.87 -12.06
CA GLY A 307 -0.96 -16.88 -11.01
C GLY A 307 -2.10 -17.92 -11.01
N PRO A 308 -2.24 -18.71 -9.94
CA PRO A 308 -3.35 -19.64 -9.78
C PRO A 308 -4.70 -18.89 -9.72
N ASN A 309 -5.79 -19.56 -10.11
CA ASN A 309 -7.17 -19.01 -10.09
C ASN A 309 -7.31 -17.61 -10.75
N ASP A 310 -6.59 -17.37 -11.84
CA ASP A 310 -6.53 -16.06 -12.51
C ASP A 310 -6.05 -14.91 -11.61
N SER A 311 -5.35 -15.19 -10.51
CA SER A 311 -4.63 -14.16 -9.76
C SER A 311 -3.57 -13.47 -10.64
N ARG A 312 -3.09 -12.31 -10.19
CA ARG A 312 -2.09 -11.52 -10.89
C ARG A 312 -0.98 -11.15 -9.92
N LEU A 313 0.25 -11.23 -10.39
CA LEU A 313 1.44 -10.82 -9.65
C LEU A 313 2.22 -9.87 -10.55
N ALA A 314 2.77 -8.80 -9.99
CA ALA A 314 3.59 -7.85 -10.72
C ALA A 314 4.91 -7.59 -10.01
N GLU A 315 5.98 -7.52 -10.80
CA GLU A 315 7.28 -7.00 -10.37
C GLU A 315 7.29 -5.48 -10.51
N VAL A 316 7.26 -4.79 -9.37
CA VAL A 316 7.26 -3.33 -9.35
C VAL A 316 8.69 -2.80 -9.43
N ALA A 317 9.55 -3.28 -8.53
CA ALA A 317 10.95 -2.89 -8.44
C ALA A 317 11.77 -4.03 -7.85
N LEU A 318 13.01 -4.21 -8.29
CA LEU A 318 13.94 -5.20 -7.73
C LEU A 318 15.17 -4.46 -7.19
N ALA A 319 15.55 -4.78 -5.95
CA ALA A 319 16.81 -4.33 -5.36
C ALA A 319 18.01 -5.02 -6.06
N PRO A 320 19.21 -4.41 -6.03
CA PRO A 320 20.40 -5.01 -6.61
C PRO A 320 20.64 -6.45 -6.12
N GLY A 321 20.78 -7.38 -7.06
CA GLY A 321 20.99 -8.80 -6.77
C GLY A 321 19.72 -9.64 -6.57
N GLU A 322 18.53 -9.03 -6.43
CA GLU A 322 17.28 -9.79 -6.45
C GLU A 322 17.00 -10.25 -7.89
N ARG A 323 16.74 -11.55 -8.04
CA ARG A 323 16.39 -12.14 -9.34
C ARG A 323 14.90 -11.97 -9.60
N THR A 324 14.55 -11.85 -10.88
CA THR A 324 13.16 -11.91 -11.30
C THR A 324 12.52 -13.25 -10.88
N ARG A 325 11.27 -13.15 -10.44
CA ARG A 325 10.32 -14.21 -10.08
C ARG A 325 9.26 -14.40 -11.17
N LYS A 326 9.26 -13.55 -12.20
CA LYS A 326 8.42 -13.72 -13.38
C LYS A 326 8.79 -15.05 -14.06
N PRO A 327 7.81 -15.96 -14.29
CA PRO A 327 8.06 -17.28 -14.90
C PRO A 327 8.63 -17.24 -16.32
#